data_AF-A0A3D1U1K3-F1
#
_entry.id   AF-A0A3D1U1K3-F1
#
_cell.length_a   1.000
_cell.length_b   1.000
_cell.length_c   1.000
_cell.angle_alpha   90.00
_cell.angle_beta   90.00
_cell.angle_gamma   90.00
#
_symmetry.space_group_name_H-M   'P 1'
#
loop_
_entity.id
_entity.type
_entity.pdbx_description
1 polymer ?
#
loop_
_entity_poly.entity_id
_entity_poly.type
_entity_poly.pdbx_seq_one_letter_code
_entity_poly.pdbx_strand_id
1 'polypeptide(L)' 'LEAEGVLQRRVIPSSPVRVEYHPTEKGTALLPVLGAVARWAEVWIEPETVPVADERFAKELAQ' A
#
# COMPACT_ATOMS: atom_id res chain seq x y z
N LEU A 1 -4.12 -4.21 -8.68
CA LEU A 1 -3.43 -2.90 -8.78
C LEU A 1 -2.36 -2.88 -9.87
N GLU A 2 -1.52 -3.91 -10.00
CA GLU A 2 -0.61 -4.05 -11.15
C GLU A 2 -1.39 -4.13 -12.47
N ALA A 3 -2.40 -5.01 -12.57
CA ALA A 3 -3.27 -5.10 -13.75
C ALA A 3 -3.99 -3.78 -14.10
N GLU A 4 -4.26 -2.95 -13.10
CA GLU A 4 -4.89 -1.63 -13.26
C GLU A 4 -3.89 -0.50 -13.58
N GLY A 5 -2.61 -0.83 -13.69
CA GLY A 5 -1.53 0.13 -13.97
C GLY A 5 -1.24 1.11 -12.82
N VAL A 6 -1.69 0.80 -11.59
CA VAL A 6 -1.46 1.62 -10.40
C VAL A 6 -0.10 1.31 -9.77
N LEU A 7 0.32 0.05 -9.87
CA LEU A 7 1.62 -0.42 -9.39
C LEU A 7 2.44 -1.00 -10.55
N GLN A 8 3.75 -0.74 -10.52
CA GLN A 8 4.74 -1.39 -11.36
C GLN A 8 5.49 -2.43 -10.53
N ARG A 9 5.49 -3.68 -11.00
CA ARG A 9 6.31 -4.76 -10.44
C ARG A 9 7.73 -4.69 -11.01
N ARG A 10 8.73 -4.78 -10.14
CA ARG A 10 10.15 -4.86 -10.51
C ARG A 10 10.79 -6.07 -9.87
N VAL A 11 11.51 -6.86 -10.66
CA VAL A 11 12.29 -8.01 -10.15
C VAL A 11 13.72 -7.55 -9.96
N ILE A 12 14.21 -7.65 -8.74
CA ILE A 12 15.59 -7.32 -8.40
C ILE A 12 16.39 -8.63 -8.38
N PRO A 13 17.34 -8.83 -9.32
CA PRO A 13 18.18 -10.00 -9.34
C PRO A 13 19.19 -9.91 -8.19
N SER A 14 18.85 -10.53 -7.05
CA SER A 14 19.70 -10.68 -5.87
C SER A 14 19.65 -12.11 -5.34
N SER A 15 20.48 -12.43 -4.34
CA SER A 15 20.38 -13.69 -3.58
C SER A 15 19.99 -13.35 -2.14
N PRO A 16 18.73 -13.56 -1.72
CA PRO A 16 17.58 -14.10 -2.47
C PRO A 16 16.98 -13.11 -3.48
N VAL A 17 16.22 -13.59 -4.46
CA VAL A 17 15.53 -12.74 -5.45
C VAL A 17 14.44 -11.94 -4.76
N ARG A 18 14.37 -10.63 -5.03
CA ARG A 18 13.37 -9.73 -4.45
C ARG A 18 12.41 -9.20 -5.51
N VAL A 19 11.14 -9.06 -5.14
CA VAL A 19 10.12 -8.43 -5.97
C VAL A 19 9.65 -7.17 -5.27
N GLU A 20 9.78 -6.04 -5.95
CA GLU A 20 9.39 -4.74 -5.43
C GLU A 20 8.20 -4.19 -6.21
N TYR A 21 7.28 -3.53 -5.51
CA TYR A 21 6.14 -2.84 -6.11
C TYR A 21 6.28 -1.34 -5.89
N HIS A 22 6.21 -0.58 -6.99
CA HIS A 22 6.31 0.87 -6.96
C HIS A 22 5.03 1.50 -7.50
N PRO A 23 4.55 2.61 -6.92
CA PRO A 23 3.48 3.38 -7.54
C PRO A 23 3.93 3.88 -8.92
N THR A 24 3.05 3.73 -9.91
CA THR A 24 3.19 4.41 -11.20
C THR A 24 2.84 5.89 -11.05
N GLU A 25 2.97 6.69 -12.11
CA GLU A 25 2.43 8.05 -12.12
C GLU A 25 0.93 8.08 -11.80
N LYS A 26 0.15 7.15 -12.38
CA LYS A 26 -1.28 6.95 -12.06
C LYS A 26 -1.48 6.60 -10.59
N GLY A 27 -0.63 5.76 -10.01
CA GLY A 27 -0.70 5.42 -8.59
C GLY A 27 -0.36 6.57 -7.66
N THR A 28 0.68 7.35 -7.99
CA THR A 28 1.05 8.55 -7.24
C THR A 28 -0.04 9.61 -7.29
N ALA A 29 -0.67 9.80 -8.46
CA ALA A 29 -1.80 10.71 -8.62
C ALA A 29 -3.05 10.29 -7.81
N LEU A 30 -3.14 9.03 -7.39
CA LEU A 30 -4.22 8.53 -6.53
C LEU A 30 -4.01 8.85 -5.04
N LEU A 31 -2.78 9.11 -4.59
CA LEU A 31 -2.47 9.35 -3.18
C LEU A 31 -3.28 10.50 -2.55
N PRO A 32 -3.52 11.65 -3.20
CA PRO A 32 -4.32 12.72 -2.62
C PRO A 32 -5.78 12.30 -2.35
N VAL A 33 -6.35 11.44 -3.20
CA VAL A 33 -7.70 10.91 -3.04
C VAL A 33 -7.77 10.00 -1.83
N LEU A 34 -6.81 9.07 -1.70
CA LEU A 34 -6.71 8.19 -0.53
C LEU A 34 -6.53 9.00 0.75
N GLY A 35 -5.70 10.05 0.72
CA GLY A 35 -5.53 10.96 1.85
C GLY A 35 -6.79 11.74 2.22
N ALA A 36 -7.62 12.12 1.24
CA ALA A 36 -8.91 12.76 1.51
C ALA A 36 -9.89 11.79 2.19
N VAL A 37 -9.96 10.55 1.73
CA VAL A 37 -10.77 9.49 2.36
C VAL A 37 -10.28 9.21 3.78
N ALA A 38 -8.96 9.13 4.00
CA ALA A 38 -8.37 8.93 5.32
C ALA A 38 -8.74 10.07 6.29
N ARG A 39 -8.58 11.34 5.89
CA ARG A 39 -8.99 12.49 6.72
C ARG A 39 -10.49 12.53 7.01
N TRP A 40 -11.31 12.12 6.05
CA TRP A 40 -12.74 11.96 6.31
C TRP A 40 -12.97 10.88 7.38
N ALA A 41 -12.33 9.72 7.26
CA ALA A 41 -12.46 8.64 8.22
C ALA A 41 -12.02 9.06 9.64
N GLU A 42 -10.94 9.84 9.79
CA GLU A 42 -10.48 10.37 11.08
C GLU A 42 -11.55 11.18 11.84
N VAL A 43 -12.49 11.80 11.12
CA VAL A 43 -13.56 12.61 11.73
C VAL A 43 -14.76 11.76 12.12
N TRP A 44 -15.04 10.68 11.39
CA TRP A 44 -16.32 9.96 11.47
C TRP A 44 -16.21 8.51 11.94
N ILE A 45 -14.99 7.96 12.01
CA ILE A 45 -14.75 6.56 12.38
C ILE A 45 -13.97 6.52 13.68
N GLU A 46 -14.51 5.79 14.66
CA GLU A 46 -13.85 5.59 15.96
C GLU A 46 -12.63 4.66 15.81
N PRO A 47 -11.48 4.97 16.42
CA PRO A 47 -10.24 4.21 16.28
C PRO A 47 -10.37 2.72 16.66
N GLU A 48 -11.23 2.39 17.61
CA GLU A 48 -11.43 1.02 18.12
C GLU A 48 -12.18 0.11 17.12
N THR A 49 -12.75 0.68 16.07
CA THR A 49 -13.54 -0.04 15.05
C THR A 49 -12.73 -0.44 13.82
N VAL A 50 -11.49 0.06 13.70
CA VAL A 50 -10.60 -0.30 12.60
C VAL A 50 -9.78 -1.51 13.03
N PRO A 51 -9.92 -2.68 12.39
CA PRO A 51 -9.00 -3.77 12.60
C PRO A 51 -7.60 -3.28 12.23
N VAL A 52 -6.68 -3.29 13.20
CA VAL A 52 -5.26 -3.00 12.94
C VAL A 52 -4.86 -3.86 11.74
N ALA A 53 -4.32 -3.21 10.70
CA ALA A 53 -3.84 -3.91 9.51
C ALA A 53 -3.01 -5.09 9.98
N ASP A 54 -3.49 -6.28 9.63
CA ASP A 54 -3.07 -7.53 10.22
C ASP A 54 -1.54 -7.61 10.36
N GLU A 55 -1.04 -7.85 11.58
CA GLU A 55 0.39 -7.92 11.88
C GLU A 55 1.16 -8.90 10.98
N ARG A 56 0.45 -9.83 10.32
CA ARG A 56 0.97 -10.69 9.25
C ARG A 56 1.59 -9.89 8.10
N PHE A 57 1.00 -8.75 7.68
CA PHE A 57 1.54 -7.88 6.62
C PHE A 57 2.87 -7.22 7.00
N ALA A 58 3.04 -6.83 8.26
CA ALA A 58 4.28 -6.19 8.73
C ALA A 58 5.45 -7.17 8.83
N LYS A 59 5.17 -8.45 9.12
CA LYS A 59 6.20 -9.50 9.25
C LYS A 59 6.65 -10.09 7.91
N GLU A 60 5.80 -10.08 6.87
CA GLU A 60 6.16 -10.56 5.52
C GLU A 60 7.10 -9.63 4.75
N LEU A 61 7.13 -8.32 5.05
CA LEU A 61 8.03 -7.36 4.40
C LEU A 61 9.43 -7.30 5.04
N ALA A 62 9.63 -7.94 6.19
CA ALA A 62 10.88 -7.92 6.96
C ALA A 62 11.71 -9.22 6.84
N GLN A 63 11.37 -10.11 5.91
CA GLN A 63 12.10 -11.37 5.62
C GLN A 63 12.75 -11.34 4.24
#